data_AF-A0A0C4WTD6-F1
#
_entry.id   AF-A0A0C4WTD6-F1
#
_cell.length_a   1.000
_cell.length_b   1.000
_cell.length_c   1.000
_cell.angle_alpha   90.00
_cell.angle_beta   90.00
_cell.angle_gamma   90.00
#
_symmetry.space_group_name_H-M   'P 1'
#
loop_
_entity.id
_entity.type
_entity.pdbx_description
1 polymer ?
#
loop_
_entity_poly.entity_id
_entity_poly.type
_entity_poly.pdbx_seq_one_letter_code
_entity_poly.pdbx_strand_id
1 'polypeptide(L)'
;MATPVQIDRILRDSLGFRMGPFELIDLVGLDVTQAVMESVYRQFYQDPRYTPSWLVAPRLAAGLLGRKSGQGFYRYLDGQAQLEAEPAPAPLAIARPFWLDSRDAGVRRQVAAVLAVAGAELEEGDQPSAQAICLVTPLGEDASNLIARQGLPVARSLALETLAGFDSRRVLMRQPGLDAGVLAQARQALGADGVPVEVIDDSPGFVAQRVLACIVNLGCEIAQRRIASPAVLDRAVQLALGYPHGPLGFGAARIAQILHALHEQYQEPRYRVSPWLRRRVQLGLPLTTPERQEQSA
;
A
#
# COMPACT_ATOMS: atom_id res chain seq x y z
N MET A 1 -9.63 -10.08 1.92
CA MET A 1 -8.94 -9.07 1.11
C MET A 1 -9.57 -7.71 1.35
N ALA A 2 -8.85 -6.61 1.06
CA ALA A 2 -9.43 -5.26 1.13
C ALA A 2 -10.49 -5.04 0.02
N THR A 3 -11.55 -4.30 0.33
CA THR A 3 -12.59 -3.92 -0.65
C THR A 3 -12.13 -2.74 -1.52
N PRO A 4 -12.77 -2.47 -2.67
CA PRO A 4 -12.44 -1.31 -3.52
C PRO A 4 -12.42 0.02 -2.76
N VAL A 5 -13.43 0.26 -1.90
CA VAL A 5 -13.51 1.51 -1.11
C VAL A 5 -12.38 1.63 -0.10
N GLN A 6 -11.95 0.53 0.52
CA GLN A 6 -10.79 0.52 1.43
C GLN A 6 -9.51 0.86 0.68
N ILE A 7 -9.30 0.26 -0.50
CA ILE A 7 -8.11 0.52 -1.32
C ILE A 7 -8.08 1.98 -1.77
N ASP A 8 -9.21 2.52 -2.23
CA ASP A 8 -9.32 3.92 -2.64
C ASP A 8 -9.01 4.88 -1.48
N ARG A 9 -9.55 4.62 -0.29
CA ARG A 9 -9.26 5.40 0.94
C ARG A 9 -7.78 5.34 1.32
N ILE A 10 -7.22 4.13 1.39
CA ILE A 10 -5.80 3.95 1.76
C ILE A 10 -4.91 4.71 0.78
N LEU A 11 -5.11 4.58 -0.53
CA LEU A 11 -4.21 5.22 -1.50
C LEU A 11 -4.40 6.74 -1.57
N ARG A 12 -5.61 7.24 -1.34
CA ARG A 12 -5.87 8.68 -1.21
C ARG A 12 -5.16 9.26 0.01
N ASP A 13 -5.39 8.66 1.18
CA ASP A 13 -4.97 9.22 2.46
C ASP A 13 -3.48 8.95 2.75
N SER A 14 -3.00 7.73 2.47
CA SER A 14 -1.63 7.31 2.79
C SER A 14 -0.60 7.72 1.74
N LEU A 15 -0.97 7.73 0.44
CA LEU A 15 -0.05 8.12 -0.65
C LEU A 15 -0.37 9.49 -1.26
N GLY A 16 -1.42 10.17 -0.80
CA GLY A 16 -1.78 11.51 -1.28
C GLY A 16 -2.31 11.56 -2.72
N PHE A 17 -2.81 10.44 -3.25
CA PHE A 17 -3.44 10.45 -4.57
C PHE A 17 -4.74 11.27 -4.54
N ARG A 18 -5.02 12.05 -5.59
CA ARG A 18 -6.25 12.87 -5.65
C ARG A 18 -7.52 12.02 -5.66
N MET A 19 -7.44 10.83 -6.25
CA MET A 19 -8.55 9.91 -6.48
C MET A 19 -8.04 8.48 -6.32
N GLY A 20 -8.87 7.61 -5.74
CA GLY A 20 -8.55 6.19 -5.63
C GLY A 20 -8.59 5.50 -6.99
N PRO A 21 -7.83 4.41 -7.18
CA PRO A 21 -7.77 3.72 -8.47
C PRO A 21 -9.13 3.19 -8.96
N PHE A 22 -10.00 2.68 -8.10
CA PHE A 22 -11.30 2.15 -8.54
C PHE A 22 -12.25 3.28 -8.95
N GLU A 23 -12.27 4.38 -8.19
CA GLU A 23 -13.00 5.59 -8.55
C GLU A 23 -12.51 6.17 -9.88
N LEU A 24 -11.18 6.19 -10.10
CA LEU A 24 -10.58 6.66 -11.35
C LEU A 24 -10.96 5.76 -12.53
N ILE A 25 -10.95 4.43 -12.35
CA ILE A 25 -11.35 3.50 -13.41
C ILE A 25 -12.82 3.70 -13.77
N ASP A 26 -13.70 3.88 -12.79
CA ASP A 26 -15.12 4.16 -13.05
C ASP A 26 -15.34 5.53 -13.72
N LEU A 27 -14.50 6.52 -13.41
CA LEU A 27 -14.55 7.84 -14.03
C LEU A 27 -14.11 7.80 -15.50
N VAL A 28 -12.99 7.13 -15.80
CA VAL A 28 -12.46 6.99 -17.17
C VAL A 28 -13.36 6.06 -18.00
N GLY A 29 -13.86 5.00 -17.37
CA GLY A 29 -14.64 3.95 -17.98
C GLY A 29 -13.87 2.63 -18.07
N LEU A 30 -14.54 1.54 -17.71
CA LEU A 30 -13.93 0.21 -17.66
C LEU A 30 -13.56 -0.32 -19.05
N ASP A 31 -14.34 0.03 -20.08
CA ASP A 31 -14.08 -0.30 -21.48
C ASP A 31 -12.79 0.35 -21.99
N VAL A 32 -12.61 1.64 -21.73
CA VAL A 32 -11.40 2.39 -22.11
C VAL A 32 -10.19 1.85 -21.36
N THR A 33 -10.34 1.65 -20.04
CA THR A 33 -9.26 1.15 -19.19
C THR A 33 -8.83 -0.25 -19.61
N GLN A 34 -9.78 -1.16 -19.85
CA GLN A 34 -9.49 -2.53 -20.31
C GLN A 34 -8.76 -2.52 -21.65
N ALA A 35 -9.22 -1.71 -22.62
CA ALA A 35 -8.60 -1.62 -23.94
C ALA A 35 -7.14 -1.11 -23.85
N VAL A 36 -6.88 -0.12 -23.00
CA VAL A 36 -5.51 0.39 -22.76
C VAL A 36 -4.63 -0.68 -22.11
N MET A 37 -5.13 -1.37 -21.07
CA MET A 37 -4.37 -2.44 -20.40
C MET A 37 -4.03 -3.59 -21.36
N GLU A 38 -4.98 -4.06 -22.16
CA GLU A 38 -4.74 -5.10 -23.16
C GLU A 38 -3.77 -4.66 -24.25
N SER A 39 -3.87 -3.40 -24.70
CA SER A 39 -2.95 -2.84 -25.70
C SER A 39 -1.51 -2.84 -25.18
N VAL A 40 -1.29 -2.29 -23.98
CA VAL A 40 0.04 -2.28 -23.34
C VAL A 40 0.56 -3.71 -23.14
N TYR A 41 -0.28 -4.62 -22.63
CA TYR A 41 0.10 -6.02 -22.43
C TYR A 41 0.56 -6.69 -23.73
N ARG A 42 -0.18 -6.53 -24.84
CA ARG A 42 0.20 -7.08 -26.14
C ARG A 42 1.46 -6.43 -26.72
N GLN A 43 1.59 -5.11 -26.60
CA GLN A 43 2.75 -4.35 -27.10
C GLN A 43 4.05 -4.69 -26.37
N PHE A 44 3.96 -5.08 -25.09
CA PHE A 44 5.09 -5.59 -24.32
C PHE A 44 5.22 -7.12 -24.36
N TYR A 45 4.74 -7.76 -25.44
CA TYR A 45 4.88 -9.19 -25.67
C TYR A 45 4.41 -10.04 -24.48
N GLN A 46 3.30 -9.63 -23.87
CA GLN A 46 2.66 -10.35 -22.78
C GLN A 46 3.52 -10.46 -21.51
N ASP A 47 4.41 -9.48 -21.28
CA ASP A 47 5.17 -9.39 -20.03
C ASP A 47 4.22 -9.45 -18.81
N PRO A 48 4.43 -10.39 -17.87
CA PRO A 48 3.53 -10.61 -16.73
C PRO A 48 3.27 -9.40 -15.84
N ARG A 49 4.10 -8.34 -15.92
CA ARG A 49 3.84 -7.11 -15.17
C ARG A 49 2.61 -6.38 -15.66
N TYR A 50 2.33 -6.43 -16.96
CA TYR A 50 1.22 -5.70 -17.58
C TYR A 50 -0.05 -6.53 -17.69
N THR A 51 -0.10 -7.73 -17.10
CA THR A 51 -1.27 -8.62 -17.16
C THR A 51 -2.53 -7.87 -16.65
N PRO A 52 -3.56 -7.72 -17.49
CA PRO A 52 -4.82 -7.09 -17.11
C PRO A 52 -5.51 -7.83 -15.95
N SER A 53 -6.30 -7.10 -15.18
CA SER A 53 -7.06 -7.70 -14.08
C SER A 53 -8.26 -8.49 -14.60
N TRP A 54 -8.48 -9.68 -14.04
CA TRP A 54 -9.67 -10.49 -14.30
C TRP A 54 -10.96 -9.85 -13.76
N LEU A 55 -10.87 -8.84 -12.88
CA LEU A 55 -12.04 -8.18 -12.27
C LEU A 55 -12.82 -7.30 -13.24
N VAL A 56 -12.17 -6.81 -14.30
CA VAL A 56 -12.76 -5.82 -15.23
C VAL A 56 -13.59 -6.52 -16.30
N ALA A 57 -13.13 -7.66 -16.82
CA ALA A 57 -13.78 -8.35 -17.95
C ALA A 57 -15.25 -8.75 -17.66
N PRO A 58 -15.61 -9.35 -16.49
CA PRO A 58 -17.00 -9.66 -16.20
C PRO A 58 -17.90 -8.42 -16.08
N ARG A 59 -17.36 -7.31 -15.55
CA ARG A 59 -18.10 -6.04 -15.42
C ARG A 59 -18.37 -5.43 -16.79
N LEU A 60 -17.37 -5.46 -17.67
CA LEU A 60 -17.50 -5.02 -19.05
C LEU A 60 -18.56 -5.84 -19.80
N ALA A 61 -18.54 -7.16 -19.67
CA ALA A 61 -19.54 -8.05 -20.28
C ALA A 61 -20.97 -7.78 -19.77
N ALA A 62 -21.11 -7.32 -18.53
CA ALA A 62 -22.39 -6.91 -17.94
C ALA A 62 -22.81 -5.46 -18.25
N GLY A 63 -22.04 -4.72 -19.09
CA GLY A 63 -22.34 -3.32 -19.41
C GLY A 63 -22.08 -2.34 -18.24
N LEU A 64 -21.34 -2.77 -17.22
CA LEU A 64 -20.98 -1.95 -16.06
C LEU A 64 -19.71 -1.15 -16.37
N LEU A 65 -19.89 -0.04 -17.09
CA LEU A 65 -18.81 0.79 -17.64
C LEU A 65 -18.33 1.89 -16.69
N GLY A 66 -18.82 1.96 -15.46
CA GLY A 66 -18.48 3.01 -14.50
C GLY A 66 -19.53 4.13 -14.45
N ARG A 67 -19.07 5.37 -14.22
CA ARG A 67 -19.94 6.54 -14.01
C ARG A 67 -20.88 6.79 -15.18
N LYS A 68 -20.40 6.60 -16.42
CA LYS A 68 -21.17 6.86 -17.64
C LYS A 68 -22.37 5.91 -17.86
N SER A 69 -22.33 4.72 -17.27
CA SER A 69 -23.43 3.74 -17.29
C SER A 69 -24.19 3.67 -15.97
N GLY A 70 -23.89 4.57 -15.02
CA GLY A 70 -24.49 4.57 -13.68
C GLY A 70 -23.94 3.51 -12.73
N GLN A 71 -23.05 2.62 -13.18
CA GLN A 71 -22.46 1.56 -12.35
C GLN A 71 -21.18 0.98 -12.95
N GLY A 72 -20.17 0.77 -12.10
CA GLY A 72 -18.92 0.03 -12.39
C GLY A 72 -18.45 -0.74 -11.16
N PHE A 73 -17.37 -0.30 -10.52
CA PHE A 73 -17.00 -0.72 -9.16
C PHE A 73 -17.96 -0.15 -8.11
N TYR A 74 -18.45 1.07 -8.34
CA TYR A 74 -19.44 1.74 -7.51
C TYR A 74 -20.75 1.94 -8.27
N ARG A 75 -21.83 2.11 -7.51
CA ARG A 75 -23.11 2.60 -8.05
C ARG A 75 -23.08 4.14 -8.07
N TYR A 76 -23.62 4.74 -9.12
CA TYR A 76 -23.70 6.19 -9.27
C TYR A 76 -25.17 6.63 -9.34
N LEU A 77 -25.55 7.55 -8.46
CA LEU A 77 -26.86 8.23 -8.48
C LEU A 77 -26.60 9.72 -8.74
N ASP A 78 -27.25 10.30 -9.74
CA ASP A 78 -27.03 11.69 -10.19
C ASP A 78 -25.54 12.03 -10.41
N GLY A 79 -24.80 11.04 -10.92
CA GLY A 79 -23.36 11.17 -11.18
C GLY A 79 -22.47 11.16 -9.93
N GLN A 80 -23.00 10.88 -8.74
CA GLN A 80 -22.27 10.76 -7.48
C GLN A 80 -22.10 9.30 -7.05
N ALA A 81 -20.87 8.92 -6.70
CA ALA A 81 -20.57 7.56 -6.25
C ALA A 81 -21.24 7.28 -4.90
N GLN A 82 -21.94 6.16 -4.80
CA GLN A 82 -22.53 5.66 -3.57
C GLN A 82 -21.48 4.85 -2.81
N LEU A 83 -20.61 5.55 -2.07
CA LEU A 83 -19.58 4.94 -1.26
C LEU A 83 -20.16 4.52 0.10
N GLU A 84 -19.86 3.30 0.54
CA GLU A 84 -20.25 2.82 1.87
C GLU A 84 -19.63 3.72 2.94
N ALA A 85 -20.43 4.24 3.88
CA ALA A 85 -19.91 5.04 4.98
C ALA A 85 -18.97 4.22 5.88
N GLU A 86 -17.94 4.87 6.42
CA GLU A 86 -17.07 4.24 7.41
C GLU A 86 -17.84 4.13 8.73
N PRO A 87 -18.07 2.92 9.28
CA PRO A 87 -18.78 2.79 10.53
C PRO A 87 -17.93 3.37 11.66
N ALA A 88 -18.52 4.24 12.47
CA ALA A 88 -17.88 4.72 13.69
C ALA A 88 -17.69 3.51 14.64
N PRO A 89 -16.46 3.23 15.10
CA PRO A 89 -16.25 2.15 16.06
C PRO A 89 -17.00 2.46 17.35
N ALA A 90 -17.65 1.45 17.93
CA ALA A 90 -18.23 1.58 19.25
C ALA A 90 -17.11 1.78 20.28
N PRO A 91 -17.24 2.71 21.25
CA PRO A 91 -16.25 2.91 22.29
C PRO A 91 -15.94 1.61 23.03
N LEU A 92 -14.65 1.31 23.17
CA LEU A 92 -14.15 0.10 23.81
C LEU A 92 -13.03 0.47 24.78
N ALA A 93 -13.03 -0.14 25.97
CA ALA A 93 -11.93 0.02 26.92
C ALA A 93 -10.70 -0.74 26.44
N ILE A 94 -9.53 -0.09 26.50
CA ILE A 94 -8.25 -0.71 26.18
C ILE A 94 -7.70 -1.29 27.48
N ALA A 95 -7.58 -2.61 27.54
CA ALA A 95 -7.25 -3.35 28.76
C ALA A 95 -5.87 -4.04 28.70
N ARG A 96 -5.16 -3.91 27.57
CA ARG A 96 -3.92 -4.62 27.30
C ARG A 96 -2.83 -3.62 26.90
N PRO A 97 -1.58 -3.83 27.33
CA PRO A 97 -0.46 -3.08 26.80
C PRO A 97 -0.18 -3.49 25.36
N PHE A 98 0.65 -2.72 24.67
CA PHE A 98 1.10 -3.01 23.31
C PHE A 98 2.59 -3.30 23.32
N TRP A 99 3.02 -4.14 22.38
CA TRP A 99 4.42 -4.34 22.05
C TRP A 99 4.58 -4.12 20.55
N LEU A 100 5.72 -3.57 20.13
CA LEU A 100 5.99 -3.22 18.74
C LEU A 100 7.28 -3.87 18.24
N ASP A 101 7.17 -4.65 17.17
CA ASP A 101 8.28 -5.23 16.44
C ASP A 101 8.95 -4.19 15.53
N SER A 102 9.60 -3.21 16.13
CA SER A 102 10.43 -2.26 15.40
C SER A 102 11.54 -1.74 16.29
N ARG A 103 12.76 -1.74 15.73
CA ARG A 103 13.96 -1.14 16.34
C ARG A 103 14.14 0.32 15.98
N ASP A 104 13.33 0.86 15.07
CA ASP A 104 13.39 2.26 14.69
C ASP A 104 12.82 3.13 15.83
N ALA A 105 13.70 3.88 16.49
CA ALA A 105 13.32 4.72 17.63
C ALA A 105 12.31 5.82 17.26
N GLY A 106 12.32 6.29 16.01
CA GLY A 106 11.33 7.25 15.50
C GLY A 106 9.95 6.62 15.38
N VAL A 107 9.87 5.43 14.77
CA VAL A 107 8.62 4.67 14.66
C VAL A 107 8.07 4.32 16.05
N ARG A 108 8.91 3.80 16.96
CA ARG A 108 8.50 3.49 18.34
C ARG A 108 7.92 4.72 19.05
N ARG A 109 8.58 5.88 18.93
CA ARG A 109 8.12 7.14 19.54
C ARG A 109 6.77 7.58 18.98
N GLN A 110 6.57 7.50 17.67
CA GLN A 110 5.31 7.88 17.04
C GLN A 110 4.17 6.95 17.45
N VAL A 111 4.40 5.62 17.45
CA VAL A 111 3.39 4.65 17.90
C VAL A 111 3.06 4.83 19.38
N ALA A 112 4.07 5.05 20.23
CA ALA A 112 3.85 5.33 21.65
C ALA A 112 3.00 6.59 21.86
N ALA A 113 3.26 7.67 21.10
CA ALA A 113 2.47 8.89 21.17
C ALA A 113 1.00 8.66 20.77
N VAL A 114 0.76 7.89 19.70
CA VAL A 114 -0.59 7.51 19.27
C VAL A 114 -1.32 6.71 20.37
N LEU A 115 -0.66 5.68 20.91
CA LEU A 115 -1.24 4.82 21.94
C LEU A 115 -1.53 5.59 23.25
N ALA A 116 -0.67 6.55 23.60
CA ALA A 116 -0.84 7.38 24.79
C ALA A 116 -2.12 8.23 24.76
N VAL A 117 -2.58 8.68 23.58
CA VAL A 117 -3.87 9.39 23.45
C VAL A 117 -5.04 8.52 23.90
N ALA A 118 -4.93 7.21 23.68
CA ALA A 118 -5.93 6.24 24.11
C ALA A 118 -5.73 5.75 25.56
N GLY A 119 -4.71 6.26 26.26
CA GLY A 119 -4.30 5.77 27.58
C GLY A 119 -3.63 4.38 27.55
N ALA A 120 -3.19 3.93 26.38
CA ALA A 120 -2.54 2.64 26.20
C ALA A 120 -1.01 2.76 26.35
N GLU A 121 -0.39 1.76 26.97
CA GLU A 121 1.06 1.69 27.17
C GLU A 121 1.75 0.92 26.04
N LEU A 122 2.91 1.41 25.59
CA LEU A 122 3.82 0.66 24.71
C LEU A 122 4.99 0.12 25.55
N GLU A 123 5.12 -1.20 25.62
CA GLU A 123 6.19 -1.89 26.33
C GLU A 123 7.57 -1.63 25.68
N GLU A 124 8.59 -1.48 26.51
CA GLU A 124 9.98 -1.24 26.08
C GLU A 124 10.81 -2.52 25.93
N GLY A 125 10.30 -3.67 26.38
CA GLY A 125 11.02 -4.94 26.35
C GLY A 125 11.30 -5.47 24.93
N ASP A 126 12.40 -6.20 24.78
CA ASP A 126 12.77 -6.89 23.53
C ASP A 126 11.79 -8.00 23.12
N GLN A 127 10.95 -8.45 24.06
CA GLN A 127 9.92 -9.47 23.87
C GLN A 127 8.60 -8.98 24.45
N PRO A 128 7.46 -9.35 23.85
CA PRO A 128 6.15 -8.98 24.37
C PRO A 128 5.86 -9.69 25.71
N SER A 129 5.19 -9.00 26.62
CA SER A 129 4.65 -9.63 27.82
C SER A 129 3.58 -10.69 27.51
N ALA A 130 3.18 -11.42 28.56
CA ALA A 130 2.09 -12.40 28.48
C ALA A 130 0.72 -11.77 28.18
N GLN A 131 0.58 -10.44 28.16
CA GLN A 131 -0.70 -9.75 27.90
C GLN A 131 -0.66 -8.83 26.69
N ALA A 132 0.53 -8.46 26.19
CA ALA A 132 0.67 -7.47 25.13
C ALA A 132 -0.07 -7.83 23.83
N ILE A 133 -0.68 -6.83 23.21
CA ILE A 133 -1.06 -6.85 21.79
C ILE A 133 0.22 -6.61 20.98
N CYS A 134 0.59 -7.56 20.13
CA CYS A 134 1.84 -7.51 19.37
C CYS A 134 1.59 -6.88 17.99
N LEU A 135 2.12 -5.67 17.78
CA LEU A 135 2.11 -4.99 16.50
C LEU A 135 3.39 -5.31 15.75
N VAL A 136 3.26 -6.04 14.64
CA VAL A 136 4.38 -6.30 13.74
C VAL A 136 4.44 -5.29 12.60
N THR A 137 5.61 -4.93 12.09
CA THR A 137 5.75 -3.93 11.00
C THR A 137 6.41 -4.51 9.75
N PRO A 138 5.73 -5.44 9.03
CA PRO A 138 6.29 -6.09 7.86
C PRO A 138 6.52 -5.11 6.71
N LEU A 139 7.55 -5.39 5.91
CA LEU A 139 7.88 -4.64 4.72
C LEU A 139 7.89 -5.55 3.49
N GLY A 140 6.79 -5.52 2.73
CA GLY A 140 6.56 -6.34 1.54
C GLY A 140 6.05 -7.76 1.78
N GLU A 141 6.06 -8.23 3.02
CA GLU A 141 5.49 -9.52 3.43
C GLU A 141 4.09 -9.34 4.07
N ASP A 142 3.44 -10.45 4.43
CA ASP A 142 2.17 -10.45 5.15
C ASP A 142 2.35 -10.60 6.67
N ALA A 143 1.25 -10.51 7.43
CA ALA A 143 1.30 -10.60 8.89
C ALA A 143 1.58 -12.04 9.34
N SER A 144 0.94 -13.04 8.72
CA SER A 144 1.11 -14.45 9.12
C SER A 144 2.55 -14.92 9.05
N ASN A 145 3.27 -14.63 7.95
CA ASN A 145 4.65 -15.08 7.78
C ASN A 145 5.59 -14.44 8.79
N LEU A 146 5.45 -13.13 9.04
CA LEU A 146 6.29 -12.44 10.01
C LEU A 146 6.03 -12.95 11.44
N ILE A 147 4.76 -13.07 11.81
CA ILE A 147 4.33 -13.57 13.13
C ILE A 147 4.84 -15.00 13.37
N ALA A 148 4.67 -15.89 12.39
CA ALA A 148 5.13 -17.28 12.50
C ALA A 148 6.66 -17.36 12.59
N ARG A 149 7.38 -16.60 11.78
CA ARG A 149 8.85 -16.58 11.77
C ARG A 149 9.44 -16.10 13.10
N GLN A 150 8.78 -15.17 13.77
CA GLN A 150 9.20 -14.66 15.07
C GLN A 150 8.68 -15.48 16.26
N GLY A 151 7.81 -16.46 16.04
CA GLY A 151 7.19 -17.25 17.12
C GLY A 151 6.25 -16.42 18.00
N LEU A 152 5.62 -15.38 17.44
CA LEU A 152 4.73 -14.50 18.18
C LEU A 152 3.34 -15.14 18.41
N PRO A 153 2.63 -14.75 19.49
CA PRO A 153 1.36 -15.35 19.86
C PRO A 153 0.24 -14.98 18.88
N VAL A 154 -0.13 -15.94 18.00
CA VAL A 154 -1.12 -15.76 16.91
C VAL A 154 -2.40 -15.03 17.35
N ALA A 155 -3.01 -15.42 18.48
CA ALA A 155 -4.28 -14.83 18.93
C ALA A 155 -4.21 -13.32 19.23
N ARG A 156 -3.02 -12.74 19.40
CA ARG A 156 -2.85 -11.32 19.77
C ARG A 156 -1.82 -10.56 18.94
N SER A 157 -1.47 -11.10 17.77
CA SER A 157 -0.51 -10.49 16.86
C SER A 157 -1.16 -10.09 15.55
N LEU A 158 -0.89 -8.86 15.13
CA LEU A 158 -1.38 -8.25 13.89
C LEU A 158 -0.36 -7.27 13.35
N ALA A 159 -0.44 -6.92 12.07
CA ALA A 159 0.51 -6.00 11.47
C ALA A 159 0.01 -4.56 11.40
N LEU A 160 0.93 -3.61 11.54
CA LEU A 160 0.74 -2.17 11.42
C LEU A 160 1.59 -1.62 10.26
N GLU A 161 0.95 -0.91 9.34
CA GLU A 161 1.63 -0.22 8.24
C GLU A 161 2.43 0.98 8.74
N THR A 162 3.64 1.16 8.21
CA THR A 162 4.59 2.21 8.60
C THR A 162 5.10 3.05 7.42
N LEU A 163 4.60 2.83 6.20
CA LEU A 163 5.07 3.53 5.01
C LEU A 163 4.68 5.00 4.98
N ALA A 164 3.43 5.31 5.34
CA ALA A 164 2.82 6.64 5.21
C ALA A 164 2.87 7.47 6.50
N GLY A 165 3.64 7.02 7.50
CA GLY A 165 3.63 7.59 8.84
C GLY A 165 2.32 7.32 9.58
N PHE A 166 2.07 8.09 10.64
CA PHE A 166 0.94 7.87 11.55
C PHE A 166 -0.04 9.04 11.61
N ASP A 167 0.24 10.16 10.93
CA ASP A 167 -0.66 11.34 10.91
C ASP A 167 -1.73 11.26 9.81
N SER A 168 -1.68 10.22 8.97
CA SER A 168 -2.66 9.88 7.94
C SER A 168 -3.32 8.53 8.25
N ARG A 169 -4.30 8.11 7.43
CA ARG A 169 -5.02 6.84 7.62
C ARG A 169 -4.07 5.70 7.93
N ARG A 170 -4.26 5.08 9.10
CA ARG A 170 -3.47 3.96 9.60
C ARG A 170 -4.07 2.67 9.07
N VAL A 171 -3.23 1.69 8.75
CA VAL A 171 -3.69 0.41 8.21
C VAL A 171 -3.20 -0.72 9.10
N LEU A 172 -4.16 -1.52 9.57
CA LEU A 172 -3.92 -2.78 10.26
C LEU A 172 -4.17 -3.94 9.29
N MET A 173 -3.32 -4.96 9.35
CA MET A 173 -3.53 -6.21 8.62
C MET A 173 -3.76 -7.34 9.62
N ARG A 174 -4.94 -7.96 9.54
CA ARG A 174 -5.31 -9.10 10.38
C ARG A 174 -4.95 -10.41 9.69
N GLN A 175 -4.39 -11.33 10.46
CA GLN A 175 -4.21 -12.72 10.06
C GLN A 175 -5.37 -13.61 10.56
N PRO A 176 -5.58 -14.81 10.00
CA PRO A 176 -6.79 -15.61 10.23
C PRO A 176 -7.06 -16.03 11.70
N GLY A 177 -6.03 -16.16 12.52
CA GLY A 177 -6.11 -16.56 13.92
C GLY A 177 -6.15 -15.42 14.93
N LEU A 178 -6.30 -14.16 14.49
CA LEU A 178 -6.37 -12.99 15.38
C LEU A 178 -7.69 -12.98 16.18
N ASP A 179 -7.60 -12.76 17.49
CA ASP A 179 -8.78 -12.56 18.33
C ASP A 179 -9.51 -11.25 17.95
N ALA A 180 -10.83 -11.33 17.80
CA ALA A 180 -11.65 -10.19 17.38
C ALA A 180 -11.65 -9.06 18.44
N GLY A 181 -11.58 -9.40 19.73
CA GLY A 181 -11.48 -8.43 20.82
C GLY A 181 -10.13 -7.72 20.84
N VAL A 182 -9.04 -8.43 20.52
CA VAL A 182 -7.71 -7.82 20.33
C VAL A 182 -7.71 -6.86 19.15
N LEU A 183 -8.27 -7.25 18.00
CA LEU A 183 -8.39 -6.37 16.84
C LEU A 183 -9.19 -5.11 17.17
N ALA A 184 -10.31 -5.25 17.88
CA ALA A 184 -11.13 -4.12 18.28
C ALA A 184 -10.37 -3.16 19.22
N GLN A 185 -9.60 -3.67 20.19
CA GLN A 185 -8.74 -2.85 21.05
C GLN A 185 -7.64 -2.14 20.27
N ALA A 186 -6.97 -2.85 19.34
CA ALA A 186 -5.93 -2.26 18.51
C ALA A 186 -6.47 -1.12 17.63
N ARG A 187 -7.64 -1.35 16.99
CA ARG A 187 -8.31 -0.34 16.18
C ARG A 187 -8.74 0.87 17.01
N GLN A 188 -9.29 0.64 18.21
CA GLN A 188 -9.69 1.71 19.13
C GLN A 188 -8.48 2.55 19.57
N ALA A 189 -7.40 1.88 20.00
CA ALA A 189 -6.20 2.56 20.47
C ALA A 189 -5.54 3.40 19.37
N LEU A 190 -5.38 2.82 18.18
CA LEU A 190 -4.78 3.49 17.03
C LEU A 190 -5.71 4.48 16.33
N GLY A 191 -6.95 4.66 16.77
CA GLY A 191 -7.89 5.64 16.23
C GLY A 191 -8.33 6.70 17.23
N ALA A 192 -7.80 6.66 18.46
CA ALA A 192 -8.27 7.49 19.57
C ALA A 192 -8.04 9.00 19.37
N ASP A 193 -7.08 9.37 18.53
CA ASP A 193 -6.78 10.75 18.14
C ASP A 193 -7.58 11.24 16.93
N GLY A 194 -8.55 10.45 16.45
CA GLY A 194 -9.43 10.80 15.33
C GLY A 194 -8.85 10.48 13.95
N VAL A 195 -7.62 9.96 13.86
CA VAL A 195 -7.07 9.46 12.59
C VAL A 195 -7.78 8.14 12.23
N PRO A 196 -8.35 8.00 11.01
CA PRO A 196 -9.02 6.77 10.61
C PRO A 196 -8.09 5.54 10.60
N VAL A 197 -8.64 4.39 10.99
CA VAL A 197 -7.93 3.10 10.99
C VAL A 197 -8.66 2.12 10.08
N GLU A 198 -8.00 1.73 8.99
CA GLU A 198 -8.46 0.71 8.08
C GLU A 198 -7.96 -0.67 8.51
N VAL A 199 -8.81 -1.69 8.41
CA VAL A 199 -8.40 -3.08 8.66
C VAL A 199 -8.53 -3.87 7.36
N ILE A 200 -7.42 -4.45 6.91
CA ILE A 200 -7.38 -5.33 5.75
C ILE A 200 -7.09 -6.77 6.20
N ASP A 201 -7.50 -7.73 5.38
CA ASP A 201 -7.06 -9.11 5.57
C ASP A 201 -5.61 -9.29 5.16
N ASP A 202 -5.04 -10.37 5.66
CA ASP A 202 -3.68 -10.80 5.40
C ASP A 202 -3.33 -10.78 3.91
N SER A 203 -2.38 -9.92 3.55
CA SER A 203 -1.99 -9.67 2.18
C SER A 203 -0.56 -9.12 2.12
N PRO A 204 0.35 -9.80 1.42
CA PRO A 204 1.74 -9.37 1.28
C PRO A 204 1.87 -7.94 0.77
N GLY A 205 2.67 -7.14 1.49
CA GLY A 205 2.99 -5.76 1.14
C GLY A 205 1.83 -4.78 1.27
N PHE A 206 0.85 -5.06 2.15
CA PHE A 206 -0.29 -4.16 2.39
C PHE A 206 -0.94 -3.69 1.06
N VAL A 207 -1.58 -2.52 1.07
CA VAL A 207 -2.06 -1.85 -0.14
C VAL A 207 -1.03 -0.81 -0.61
N ALA A 208 -0.63 0.10 0.29
CA ALA A 208 0.22 1.24 -0.05
C ALA A 208 1.64 0.81 -0.47
N GLN A 209 2.30 -0.08 0.30
CA GLN A 209 3.63 -0.57 -0.05
C GLN A 209 3.64 -1.24 -1.42
N ARG A 210 2.73 -2.17 -1.68
CA ARG A 210 2.65 -2.91 -2.95
C ARG A 210 2.42 -1.99 -4.14
N VAL A 211 1.45 -1.07 -4.05
CA VAL A 211 1.13 -0.15 -5.14
C VAL A 211 2.29 0.81 -5.40
N LEU A 212 2.82 1.45 -4.36
CA LEU A 212 3.93 2.37 -4.51
C LEU A 212 5.16 1.68 -5.09
N ALA A 213 5.52 0.50 -4.58
CA ALA A 213 6.69 -0.22 -5.05
C ALA A 213 6.57 -0.63 -6.53
N CYS A 214 5.39 -1.04 -6.98
CA CYS A 214 5.14 -1.30 -8.40
C CYS A 214 5.28 -0.03 -9.27
N ILE A 215 4.75 1.11 -8.82
CA ILE A 215 4.85 2.40 -9.52
C ILE A 215 6.31 2.83 -9.66
N VAL A 216 7.06 2.82 -8.56
CA VAL A 216 8.48 3.20 -8.53
C VAL A 216 9.30 2.29 -9.44
N ASN A 217 9.08 0.98 -9.37
CA ASN A 217 9.81 0.02 -10.19
C ASN A 217 9.51 0.15 -11.69
N LEU A 218 8.26 0.46 -12.05
CA LEU A 218 7.90 0.76 -13.43
C LEU A 218 8.60 2.05 -13.90
N GLY A 219 8.65 3.09 -13.06
CA GLY A 219 9.40 4.30 -13.35
C GLY A 219 10.88 4.05 -13.59
N CYS A 220 11.50 3.17 -12.77
CA CYS A 220 12.88 2.74 -12.95
C CYS A 220 13.12 2.07 -14.31
N GLU A 221 12.16 1.28 -14.81
CA GLU A 221 12.28 0.66 -16.13
C GLU A 221 12.10 1.64 -17.28
N ILE A 222 11.21 2.63 -17.13
CA ILE A 222 11.04 3.72 -18.11
C ILE A 222 12.38 4.47 -18.26
N ALA A 223 13.03 4.80 -17.13
CA ALA A 223 14.34 5.43 -17.13
C ALA A 223 15.42 4.52 -17.74
N GLN A 224 15.43 3.23 -17.38
CA GLN A 224 16.40 2.26 -17.91
C GLN A 224 16.30 2.08 -19.42
N ARG A 225 15.08 2.05 -19.95
CA ARG A 225 14.81 1.92 -21.39
C ARG A 225 14.99 3.24 -22.15
N ARG A 226 15.32 4.32 -21.44
CA ARG A 226 15.50 5.68 -21.98
C ARG A 226 14.26 6.20 -22.71
N ILE A 227 13.09 5.81 -22.23
CA ILE A 227 11.81 6.36 -22.71
C ILE A 227 11.68 7.81 -22.25
N ALA A 228 12.14 8.12 -21.03
CA ALA A 228 12.25 9.46 -20.49
C ALA A 228 13.45 9.56 -19.53
N SER A 229 14.02 10.75 -19.36
CA SER A 229 14.99 11.01 -18.28
C SER A 229 14.28 10.99 -16.92
N PRO A 230 14.99 10.71 -15.81
CA PRO A 230 14.38 10.69 -14.47
C PRO A 230 13.61 11.97 -14.12
N ALA A 231 14.20 13.13 -14.43
CA ALA A 231 13.59 14.43 -14.15
C ALA A 231 12.30 14.66 -14.97
N VAL A 232 12.32 14.32 -16.26
CA VAL A 232 11.14 14.44 -17.13
C VAL A 232 10.04 13.49 -16.69
N LEU A 233 10.39 12.24 -16.34
CA LEU A 233 9.45 11.25 -15.85
C LEU A 233 8.74 11.72 -14.58
N ASP A 234 9.50 12.16 -13.57
CA ASP A 234 8.95 12.63 -12.31
C ASP A 234 8.00 13.81 -12.52
N ARG A 235 8.40 14.77 -13.36
CA ARG A 235 7.57 15.94 -13.67
C ARG A 235 6.30 15.55 -14.44
N ALA A 236 6.41 14.65 -15.41
CA ALA A 236 5.27 14.20 -16.21
C ALA A 236 4.21 13.50 -15.35
N VAL A 237 4.64 12.63 -14.42
CA VAL A 237 3.71 11.92 -13.53
C VAL A 237 3.00 12.88 -12.58
N GLN A 238 3.69 13.86 -12.01
CA GLN A 238 3.06 14.88 -11.16
C GLN A 238 2.02 15.71 -11.92
N LEU A 239 2.34 16.15 -13.15
CA LEU A 239 1.46 17.02 -13.93
C LEU A 239 0.28 16.27 -14.53
N ALA A 240 0.53 15.12 -15.17
CA ALA A 240 -0.48 14.38 -15.92
C ALA A 240 -1.36 13.51 -15.03
N LEU A 241 -0.78 12.85 -14.02
CA LEU A 241 -1.50 11.93 -13.13
C LEU A 241 -1.86 12.55 -11.78
N GLY A 242 -1.35 13.77 -11.50
CA GLY A 242 -1.67 14.49 -10.27
C GLY A 242 -1.04 13.90 -9.01
N TYR A 243 0.00 13.07 -9.14
CA TYR A 243 0.68 12.47 -7.99
C TYR A 243 1.43 13.53 -7.18
N PRO A 244 1.52 13.39 -5.84
CA PRO A 244 2.20 14.37 -5.00
C PRO A 244 3.72 14.44 -5.27
N HIS A 245 4.32 13.29 -5.56
CA HIS A 245 5.75 13.16 -5.87
C HIS A 245 5.95 12.33 -7.13
N GLY A 246 7.06 12.61 -7.83
CA GLY A 246 7.50 11.76 -8.93
C GLY A 246 7.91 10.37 -8.42
N PRO A 247 7.72 9.31 -9.23
CA PRO A 247 8.00 7.94 -8.82
C PRO A 247 9.46 7.67 -8.45
N LEU A 248 10.43 8.48 -8.90
CA LEU A 248 11.85 8.26 -8.58
C LEU A 248 12.32 9.06 -7.35
N GLY A 249 11.44 9.83 -6.71
CA GLY A 249 11.74 10.54 -5.46
C GLY A 249 11.74 9.65 -4.21
N PHE A 250 11.32 8.40 -4.31
CA PHE A 250 11.16 7.50 -3.16
C PHE A 250 12.45 6.74 -2.79
N GLY A 251 12.54 6.33 -1.52
CA GLY A 251 13.71 5.64 -0.98
C GLY A 251 13.99 4.28 -1.63
N ALA A 252 15.05 4.20 -2.44
CA ALA A 252 15.40 3.04 -3.25
C ALA A 252 15.48 1.72 -2.47
N ALA A 253 16.17 1.70 -1.33
CA ALA A 253 16.41 0.49 -0.54
C ALA A 253 15.10 -0.11 0.00
N ARG A 254 14.22 0.74 0.54
CA ARG A 254 12.91 0.32 1.06
C ARG A 254 12.03 -0.28 -0.04
N ILE A 255 12.00 0.36 -1.22
CA ILE A 255 11.23 -0.14 -2.37
C ILE A 255 11.77 -1.47 -2.88
N ALA A 256 13.09 -1.62 -2.99
CA ALA A 256 13.70 -2.88 -3.39
C ALA A 256 13.40 -4.01 -2.40
N GLN A 257 13.41 -3.73 -1.10
CA GLN A 257 13.05 -4.70 -0.06
C GLN A 257 11.59 -5.15 -0.20
N ILE A 258 10.65 -4.22 -0.38
CA ILE A 258 9.23 -4.54 -0.59
C ILE A 258 9.06 -5.49 -1.79
N LEU A 259 9.66 -5.15 -2.93
CA LEU A 259 9.55 -5.96 -4.16
C LEU A 259 10.21 -7.32 -4.01
N HIS A 260 11.33 -7.40 -3.30
CA HIS A 260 11.99 -8.67 -3.04
C HIS A 260 11.10 -9.58 -2.19
N ALA A 261 10.54 -9.08 -1.09
CA ALA A 261 9.62 -9.85 -0.25
C ALA A 261 8.37 -10.31 -1.02
N LEU A 262 7.77 -9.42 -1.83
CA LEU A 262 6.65 -9.78 -2.70
C LEU A 262 7.05 -10.86 -3.72
N HIS A 263 8.23 -10.75 -4.33
CA HIS A 263 8.71 -11.74 -5.30
C HIS A 263 9.01 -13.08 -4.64
N GLU A 264 9.65 -13.10 -3.48
CA GLU A 264 9.91 -14.34 -2.73
C GLU A 264 8.61 -15.03 -2.31
N GLN A 265 7.59 -14.26 -1.94
CA GLN A 265 6.34 -14.85 -1.46
C GLN A 265 5.43 -15.35 -2.59
N TYR A 266 5.28 -14.58 -3.68
CA TYR A 266 4.43 -14.97 -4.79
C TYR A 266 5.16 -15.82 -5.84
N GLN A 267 6.49 -15.75 -5.90
CA GLN A 267 7.32 -16.33 -6.96
C GLN A 267 6.91 -15.85 -8.37
N GLU A 268 6.27 -14.67 -8.44
CA GLU A 268 5.76 -14.11 -9.69
C GLU A 268 6.76 -13.11 -10.28
N PRO A 269 7.06 -13.19 -11.60
CA PRO A 269 7.94 -12.24 -12.27
C PRO A 269 7.36 -10.82 -12.35
N ARG A 270 6.09 -10.63 -12.01
CA ARG A 270 5.44 -9.32 -11.88
C ARG A 270 6.14 -8.43 -10.85
N TYR A 271 6.65 -9.01 -9.76
CA TYR A 271 7.33 -8.28 -8.66
C TYR A 271 8.85 -8.18 -8.82
N ARG A 272 9.43 -8.65 -9.93
CA ARG A 272 10.88 -8.61 -10.16
C ARG A 272 11.43 -7.19 -9.98
N VAL A 273 12.51 -7.07 -9.21
CA VAL A 273 13.24 -5.80 -9.03
C VAL A 273 13.95 -5.43 -10.34
N SER A 274 13.71 -4.24 -10.87
CA SER A 274 14.37 -3.77 -12.10
C SER A 274 15.89 -3.62 -11.91
N PRO A 275 16.70 -3.83 -12.96
CA PRO A 275 18.14 -3.62 -12.87
C PRO A 275 18.53 -2.19 -12.46
N TRP A 276 17.79 -1.17 -12.92
CA TRP A 276 17.99 0.21 -12.49
C TRP A 276 17.88 0.36 -10.98
N LEU A 277 16.74 -0.05 -10.40
CA LEU A 277 16.51 0.01 -8.96
C LEU A 277 17.60 -0.74 -8.19
N ARG A 278 17.90 -1.99 -8.60
CA ARG A 278 18.92 -2.82 -7.96
C ARG A 278 20.29 -2.13 -7.92
N ARG A 279 20.75 -1.59 -9.05
CA ARG A 279 22.07 -0.92 -9.13
C ARG A 279 22.13 0.31 -8.24
N ARG A 280 21.07 1.12 -8.19
CA ARG A 280 21.05 2.34 -7.36
C ARG A 280 21.10 1.99 -5.88
N VAL A 281 20.40 0.94 -5.46
CA VAL A 281 20.52 0.40 -4.09
C VAL A 281 21.94 -0.09 -3.81
N GLN A 282 22.53 -0.89 -4.69
CA GLN A 282 23.87 -1.45 -4.51
C GLN A 282 24.97 -0.38 -4.44
N LEU A 283 24.80 0.73 -5.16
CA LEU A 283 25.76 1.81 -5.23
C LEU A 283 25.47 2.97 -4.26
N GLY A 284 24.40 2.88 -3.46
CA GLY A 284 23.98 3.97 -2.58
C GLY A 284 23.57 5.25 -3.31
N LEU A 285 23.04 5.12 -4.53
CA LEU A 285 22.67 6.24 -5.40
C LEU A 285 21.15 6.53 -5.34
N PRO A 286 20.73 7.80 -5.47
CA PRO A 286 19.34 8.15 -5.74
C PRO A 286 18.79 7.48 -7.01
N LEU A 287 17.48 7.19 -7.04
CA LEU A 287 16.84 6.65 -8.25
C LEU A 287 16.84 7.63 -9.43
N THR A 288 17.00 8.92 -9.13
CA THR A 288 17.11 10.01 -10.11
C THR A 288 18.48 10.09 -10.78
N THR A 289 19.49 9.36 -10.31
CA THR A 289 20.83 9.38 -10.92
C THR A 289 20.82 8.75 -12.32
N PRO A 290 21.16 9.51 -13.39
CA PRO A 290 21.15 9.00 -14.76
C PRO A 290 22.31 8.00 -15.03
N GLU A 291 22.21 7.21 -16.11
CA GLU A 291 23.26 6.25 -16.51
C GLU A 291 24.49 6.92 -17.15
N ARG A 292 24.31 8.09 -17.76
CA ARG A 292 25.41 8.94 -18.26
C ARG A 292 25.14 10.35 -17.79
N GLN A 293 26.18 11.09 -17.42
CA GLN A 293 26.08 12.54 -17.33
C GLN A 293 25.68 13.03 -18.73
N GLU A 294 24.57 13.77 -18.82
CA GLU A 294 24.22 14.47 -20.05
C GLU A 294 25.36 15.45 -20.31
N GLN A 295 26.24 15.11 -21.26
CA GLN A 295 27.18 16.07 -21.79
C GLN A 295 26.32 17.10 -22.53
N SER A 296 26.18 18.29 -21.92
CA SER A 296 25.55 19.42 -22.59
C SER A 296 26.26 19.64 -23.92
N ALA A 297 25.55 19.36 -25.01
CA ALA A 297 25.93 19.77 -26.36
C ALA A 297 25.45 21.21 -26.60
#